data_AF-A0A0E9N380-F1
#
_entry.id   AF-A0A0E9N380-F1
#
_cell.length_a   1.000
_cell.length_b   1.000
_cell.length_c   1.000
_cell.angle_alpha   90.00
_cell.angle_beta   90.00
_cell.angle_gamma   90.00
#
_symmetry.space_group_name_H-M   'P 1'
#
loop_
_entity.id
_entity.type
_entity.pdbx_description
1 polymer ?
#
loop_
_entity_poly.entity_id
_entity_poly.type
_entity_poly.pdbx_seq_one_letter_code
_entity_poly.pdbx_strand_id
1 'polypeptide(L)'
;MATATGLLASMLSGMIGHELVFRNWEGKMIVQKAPGKRKTRPTRAMAVQNNKFKQGMVYGVRMNQDTDMKELYYRKRAPRQNVCSRALQDYLTAPEVTDINVSQYSGKPGDTIEIRAHDDFHVAYVQVDIWSAGGVLVERGDAVVQPSGLVWTYTAKAANPNLAGTKVTAYAMDIPNNEGTLSVTIDKAPETEKPVASEKSIPPTSVETGESQQRVAFGGQGHQSCMPAAYSRKMAADSNCAWCDIGREMQDLVFTGRTELAALN
;
A
#
# COMPACT_ATOMS: atom_id res chain seq x y z
N MET A 1 -19.58 7.12 -33.03
CA MET A 1 -19.10 5.72 -33.18
C MET A 1 -20.26 4.91 -33.71
N ALA A 2 -20.04 4.11 -34.76
CA ALA A 2 -21.06 3.23 -35.29
C ALA A 2 -20.92 1.83 -34.68
N THR A 3 -22.05 1.17 -34.41
CA THR A 3 -22.11 -0.20 -33.90
C THR A 3 -22.88 -1.08 -34.88
N ALA A 4 -22.39 -2.30 -35.12
CA ALA A 4 -23.03 -3.28 -35.98
C ALA A 4 -23.17 -4.63 -35.27
N THR A 5 -24.22 -5.38 -35.60
CA THR A 5 -24.55 -6.70 -35.03
C THR A 5 -24.72 -7.70 -36.16
N GLY A 6 -24.05 -8.86 -36.09
CA GLY A 6 -24.15 -9.92 -37.11
C GLY A 6 -22.94 -10.87 -37.10
N LEU A 7 -23.05 -12.02 -37.76
CA LEU A 7 -21.99 -13.04 -37.82
C LEU A 7 -20.67 -12.47 -38.37
N LEU A 8 -20.75 -11.71 -39.47
CA LEU A 8 -19.60 -11.04 -40.09
C LEU A 8 -18.96 -9.99 -39.17
N ALA A 9 -19.74 -9.42 -38.25
CA ALA A 9 -19.22 -8.44 -37.31
C ALA A 9 -18.23 -9.08 -36.31
N SER A 10 -18.44 -10.34 -35.94
CA SER A 10 -17.51 -11.03 -35.03
C SER A 10 -16.14 -11.35 -35.66
N MET A 11 -16.05 -11.39 -37.00
CA MET A 11 -14.86 -11.83 -37.74
C MET A 11 -13.90 -10.69 -38.08
N LEU A 12 -14.35 -9.44 -38.10
CA LEU A 12 -13.53 -8.29 -38.47
C LEU A 12 -12.84 -7.69 -37.23
N SER A 13 -11.51 -7.60 -37.26
CA SER A 13 -10.70 -6.97 -36.21
C SER A 13 -9.46 -6.28 -36.80
N GLY A 14 -8.92 -5.31 -36.08
CA GLY A 14 -7.70 -4.62 -36.47
C GLY A 14 -7.93 -3.39 -37.36
N MET A 15 -6.85 -2.91 -37.98
CA MET A 15 -6.87 -1.71 -38.82
C MET A 15 -7.00 -2.10 -40.30
N ILE A 16 -7.92 -1.46 -41.03
CA ILE A 16 -8.09 -1.64 -42.48
C ILE A 16 -7.80 -0.30 -43.18
N GLY A 17 -6.93 -0.36 -44.19
CA GLY A 17 -6.65 0.76 -45.10
C GLY A 17 -6.12 2.03 -44.44
N HIS A 18 -5.55 1.95 -43.22
CA HIS A 18 -5.20 3.12 -42.39
C HIS A 18 -6.34 4.13 -42.20
N GLU A 19 -7.59 3.71 -42.40
CA GLU A 19 -8.75 4.58 -42.36
C GLU A 19 -9.71 4.18 -41.25
N LEU A 20 -9.90 2.88 -41.04
CA LEU A 20 -10.82 2.33 -40.05
C LEU A 20 -10.12 1.33 -39.13
N VAL A 21 -10.55 1.30 -37.87
CA VAL A 21 -10.18 0.29 -36.87
C VAL A 21 -11.45 -0.38 -36.37
N PHE A 22 -11.45 -1.71 -36.45
CA PHE A 22 -12.50 -2.59 -36.00
C PHE A 22 -12.06 -3.27 -34.70
N ARG A 23 -12.92 -3.23 -33.68
CA ARG A 23 -12.74 -4.05 -32.48
C ARG A 23 -14.06 -4.57 -31.98
N ASN A 24 -14.03 -5.78 -31.42
CA ASN A 24 -15.17 -6.38 -30.75
C ASN A 24 -15.09 -6.10 -29.25
N TRP A 25 -16.19 -5.65 -28.67
CA TRP A 25 -16.33 -5.44 -27.24
C TRP A 25 -17.72 -5.85 -26.79
N GLU A 26 -17.82 -6.82 -25.86
CA GLU A 26 -19.12 -7.33 -25.36
C GLU A 26 -20.09 -7.73 -26.48
N GLY A 27 -19.59 -8.44 -27.50
CA GLY A 27 -20.40 -8.88 -28.64
C GLY A 27 -20.84 -7.78 -29.61
N LYS A 28 -20.46 -6.52 -29.37
CA LYS A 28 -20.71 -5.39 -30.28
C LYS A 28 -19.44 -5.07 -31.06
N MET A 29 -19.57 -4.91 -32.37
CA MET A 29 -18.52 -4.33 -33.19
C MET A 29 -18.48 -2.82 -32.98
N ILE A 30 -17.29 -2.29 -32.72
CA ILE A 30 -17.01 -0.86 -32.67
C ILE A 30 -16.13 -0.52 -33.88
N VAL A 31 -16.60 0.42 -34.69
CA VAL A 31 -15.85 0.98 -35.83
C VAL A 31 -15.43 2.41 -35.51
N GLN A 32 -14.14 2.70 -35.67
CA GLN A 32 -13.55 4.02 -35.44
C GLN A 32 -12.65 4.42 -36.60
N LYS A 33 -12.47 5.74 -36.80
CA LYS A 33 -11.42 6.24 -37.67
C LYS A 33 -10.05 5.83 -37.12
N ALA A 34 -9.17 5.35 -37.99
CA ALA A 34 -7.81 4.99 -37.60
C ALA A 34 -7.05 6.21 -37.07
N PRO A 35 -6.22 6.04 -36.03
CA PRO A 35 -5.41 7.11 -35.50
C PRO A 35 -4.38 7.57 -36.55
N GLY A 36 -4.32 8.87 -36.79
CA GLY A 36 -3.31 9.47 -37.65
C GLY A 36 -1.93 9.52 -37.00
N LYS A 37 -0.88 9.74 -37.81
CA LYS A 37 0.47 9.97 -37.30
C LYS A 37 0.49 11.22 -36.41
N ARG A 38 1.17 11.11 -35.27
CA ARG A 38 1.39 12.24 -34.38
C ARG A 38 2.30 13.26 -35.06
N LYS A 39 1.85 14.51 -35.15
CA LYS A 39 2.57 15.60 -35.84
C LYS A 39 3.54 16.38 -34.95
N THR A 40 3.42 16.25 -33.63
CA THR A 40 4.18 17.03 -32.65
C THR A 40 4.99 16.13 -31.72
N ARG A 41 6.17 16.57 -31.31
CA ARG A 41 6.99 15.86 -30.31
C ARG A 41 6.30 15.91 -28.93
N PRO A 42 6.41 14.85 -28.09
CA PRO A 42 6.02 14.93 -26.68
C PRO A 42 6.73 16.07 -25.95
N THR A 43 5.97 16.82 -25.14
CA THR A 43 6.56 17.69 -24.13
C THR A 43 7.27 16.84 -23.07
N ARG A 44 8.11 17.44 -22.23
CA ARG A 44 8.80 16.73 -21.14
C ARG A 44 7.80 16.03 -20.22
N ALA A 45 6.74 16.72 -19.79
CA ALA A 45 5.70 16.14 -18.94
C ALA A 45 4.99 14.96 -19.61
N MET A 46 4.65 15.07 -20.91
CA MET A 46 4.07 13.96 -21.66
C MET A 46 5.03 12.78 -21.80
N ALA A 47 6.33 13.03 -21.97
CA ALA A 47 7.33 11.99 -22.08
C ALA A 47 7.45 11.20 -20.76
N VAL A 48 7.44 11.90 -19.61
CA VAL A 48 7.41 11.27 -18.28
C VAL A 48 6.16 10.41 -18.13
N GLN A 49 4.97 10.94 -18.44
CA GLN A 49 3.72 10.19 -18.32
C GLN A 49 3.68 8.98 -19.26
N ASN A 50 4.16 9.13 -20.50
CA ASN A 50 4.26 8.03 -21.46
C ASN A 50 5.20 6.93 -20.96
N ASN A 51 6.31 7.30 -20.33
CA ASN A 51 7.24 6.33 -19.75
C ASN A 51 6.62 5.61 -18.55
N LYS A 52 5.95 6.32 -17.63
CA LYS A 52 5.21 5.71 -16.51
C LYS A 52 4.15 4.74 -17.02
N PHE A 53 3.38 5.13 -18.04
CA PHE A 53 2.38 4.27 -18.67
C PHE A 53 2.99 3.01 -19.30
N LYS A 54 4.12 3.13 -20.02
CA LYS A 54 4.82 1.98 -20.61
C LYS A 54 5.28 1.00 -19.54
N GLN A 55 5.85 1.49 -18.45
CA GLN A 55 6.28 0.65 -17.32
C GLN A 55 5.08 -0.02 -16.66
N GLY A 56 3.99 0.72 -16.44
CA GLY A 56 2.74 0.17 -15.91
C GLY A 56 2.10 -0.88 -16.80
N MET A 57 2.23 -0.77 -18.13
CA MET A 57 1.76 -1.80 -19.05
C MET A 57 2.55 -3.11 -18.89
N VAL A 58 3.88 -3.02 -18.76
CA VAL A 58 4.72 -4.19 -18.50
C VAL A 58 4.34 -4.84 -17.16
N TYR A 59 4.12 -4.02 -16.14
CA TYR A 59 3.63 -4.48 -14.84
C TYR A 59 2.28 -5.20 -14.96
N GLY A 60 1.29 -4.59 -15.63
CA GLY A 60 -0.04 -5.16 -15.78
C GLY A 60 -0.06 -6.48 -16.56
N VAL A 61 0.80 -6.62 -17.58
CA VAL A 61 0.98 -7.89 -18.30
C VAL A 61 1.55 -8.96 -17.37
N ARG A 62 2.56 -8.62 -16.57
CA ARG A 62 3.16 -9.53 -15.59
C ARG A 62 2.14 -9.99 -14.54
N MET A 63 1.35 -9.08 -13.98
CA MET A 63 0.32 -9.41 -12.98
C MET A 63 -0.82 -10.27 -13.55
N ASN A 64 -1.05 -10.22 -14.86
CA ASN A 64 -2.02 -11.09 -15.53
C ASN A 64 -1.47 -12.52 -15.80
N GLN A 65 -0.15 -12.71 -15.74
CA GLN A 65 0.51 -14.01 -15.89
C GLN A 65 0.70 -14.72 -14.54
N ASP A 66 0.87 -13.96 -13.46
CA ASP A 66 0.95 -14.46 -12.08
C ASP A 66 -0.41 -14.99 -11.61
N THR A 67 -0.47 -16.23 -11.11
CA THR A 67 -1.74 -16.87 -10.73
C THR A 67 -2.43 -16.19 -9.56
N ASP A 68 -1.65 -15.79 -8.56
CA ASP A 68 -2.17 -15.31 -7.28
C ASP A 68 -2.62 -13.85 -7.44
N MET A 69 -1.77 -13.03 -8.04
CA MET A 69 -2.09 -11.61 -8.29
C MET A 69 -3.23 -11.45 -9.29
N LYS A 70 -3.28 -12.29 -10.33
CA LYS A 70 -4.36 -12.27 -11.32
C LYS A 70 -5.71 -12.44 -10.67
N GLU A 71 -5.85 -13.38 -9.73
CA GLU A 71 -7.13 -13.60 -9.05
C GLU A 71 -7.52 -12.40 -8.16
N LEU A 72 -6.56 -11.82 -7.44
CA LEU A 72 -6.81 -10.64 -6.61
C LEU A 72 -7.31 -9.45 -7.44
N TYR A 73 -6.62 -9.14 -8.54
CA TYR A 73 -7.05 -8.07 -9.46
C TYR A 73 -8.36 -8.41 -10.18
N TYR A 74 -8.58 -9.68 -10.52
CA TYR A 74 -9.83 -10.13 -11.11
C TYR A 74 -11.00 -9.79 -10.17
N ARG A 75 -10.90 -10.09 -8.88
CA ARG A 75 -11.95 -9.82 -7.89
C ARG A 75 -12.21 -8.33 -7.67
N LYS A 76 -11.19 -7.46 -7.77
CA LYS A 76 -11.26 -6.01 -7.50
C LYS A 76 -11.46 -5.14 -8.75
N ARG A 77 -11.73 -5.72 -9.92
CA ARG A 77 -11.90 -4.97 -11.17
C ARG A 77 -13.28 -4.31 -11.26
N ALA A 78 -13.34 -3.13 -11.85
CA ALA A 78 -14.61 -2.51 -12.22
C ALA A 78 -15.27 -3.25 -13.41
N PRO A 79 -16.59 -3.09 -13.63
CA PRO A 79 -17.22 -3.53 -14.87
C PRO A 79 -16.46 -2.98 -16.08
N ARG A 80 -16.31 -3.81 -17.12
CA ARG A 80 -15.59 -3.45 -18.37
C ARG A 80 -14.07 -3.26 -18.22
N GLN A 81 -13.50 -3.64 -17.08
CA GLN A 81 -12.06 -3.68 -16.86
C GLN A 81 -11.54 -5.12 -16.98
N ASN A 82 -10.33 -5.29 -17.52
CA ASN A 82 -9.62 -6.57 -17.50
C ASN A 82 -8.53 -6.54 -16.42
N VAL A 83 -7.92 -7.69 -16.12
CA VAL A 83 -6.88 -7.79 -15.07
C VAL A 83 -5.71 -6.86 -15.35
N CYS A 84 -5.20 -6.86 -16.59
CA CYS A 84 -4.08 -6.00 -16.99
C CYS A 84 -4.42 -4.51 -16.80
N SER A 85 -5.63 -4.07 -17.16
CA SER A 85 -6.03 -2.67 -17.00
C SER A 85 -6.35 -2.31 -15.56
N ARG A 86 -6.72 -3.27 -14.70
CA ARG A 86 -6.85 -3.05 -13.25
C ARG A 86 -5.50 -2.93 -12.55
N ALA A 87 -4.54 -3.78 -12.90
CA ALA A 87 -3.16 -3.70 -12.40
C ALA A 87 -2.42 -2.47 -12.94
N LEU A 88 -2.71 -2.05 -14.17
CA LEU A 88 -2.19 -0.78 -14.71
C LEU A 88 -2.72 0.42 -13.93
N GLN A 89 -4.00 0.42 -13.55
CA GLN A 89 -4.57 1.49 -12.74
C GLN A 89 -3.86 1.56 -11.38
N ASP A 90 -3.73 0.42 -10.71
CA ASP A 90 -2.99 0.29 -9.44
C ASP A 90 -1.57 0.84 -9.57
N TYR A 91 -0.82 0.45 -10.60
CA TYR A 91 0.53 0.98 -10.86
C TYR A 91 0.58 2.51 -11.01
N LEU A 92 -0.49 3.13 -11.52
CA LEU A 92 -0.50 4.57 -11.79
C LEU A 92 -1.01 5.40 -10.63
N THR A 93 -1.82 4.82 -9.74
CA THR A 93 -2.39 5.44 -8.55
C THR A 93 -1.46 5.21 -7.36
N ALA A 94 -1.09 6.26 -6.64
CA ALA A 94 -0.33 6.10 -5.39
C ALA A 94 -1.30 5.96 -4.21
N PRO A 95 -0.91 5.25 -3.14
CA PRO A 95 -1.67 5.25 -1.90
C PRO A 95 -1.71 6.65 -1.29
N GLU A 96 -2.64 6.87 -0.36
CA GLU A 96 -2.79 8.14 0.36
C GLU A 96 -2.84 7.91 1.87
N VAL A 97 -2.03 8.67 2.60
CA VAL A 97 -2.11 8.82 4.04
C VAL A 97 -3.04 9.99 4.35
N THR A 98 -4.18 9.70 4.97
CA THR A 98 -5.23 10.71 5.22
C THR A 98 -5.13 11.35 6.59
N ASP A 99 -4.60 10.63 7.57
CA ASP A 99 -4.52 11.10 8.95
C ASP A 99 -3.35 10.47 9.71
N ILE A 100 -2.77 11.25 10.62
CA ILE A 100 -1.74 10.81 11.58
C ILE A 100 -2.16 11.34 12.95
N ASN A 101 -2.63 10.44 13.81
CA ASN A 101 -3.02 10.75 15.17
C ASN A 101 -1.85 10.47 16.14
N VAL A 102 -1.30 11.56 16.67
CA VAL A 102 -0.18 11.56 17.63
C VAL A 102 -0.63 11.79 19.08
N SER A 103 -1.93 11.74 19.38
CA SER A 103 -2.45 12.04 20.72
C SER A 103 -1.92 11.12 21.83
N GLN A 104 -1.60 9.87 21.48
CA GLN A 104 -1.05 8.87 22.39
C GLN A 104 0.49 8.84 22.41
N TYR A 105 1.13 9.81 21.74
CA TYR A 105 2.58 9.90 21.67
C TYR A 105 3.12 10.97 22.63
N SER A 106 3.64 10.51 23.76
CA SER A 106 4.29 11.31 24.82
C SER A 106 5.82 11.24 24.77
N GLY A 107 6.39 10.61 23.74
CA GLY A 107 7.84 10.51 23.54
C GLY A 107 8.50 9.41 24.37
N LYS A 108 7.72 8.47 24.89
CA LYS A 108 8.22 7.31 25.62
C LYS A 108 8.21 6.08 24.71
N PRO A 109 9.17 5.16 24.87
CA PRO A 109 9.08 3.83 24.27
C PRO A 109 7.77 3.14 24.69
N GLY A 110 7.08 2.53 23.73
CA GLY A 110 5.76 1.91 23.93
C GLY A 110 4.57 2.81 23.59
N ASP A 111 4.77 4.11 23.44
CA ASP A 111 3.74 5.03 22.98
C ASP A 111 3.30 4.68 21.55
N THR A 112 2.05 5.01 21.21
CA THR A 112 1.46 4.62 19.92
C THR A 112 1.12 5.84 19.07
N ILE A 113 1.26 5.66 17.76
CA ILE A 113 0.82 6.60 16.72
C ILE A 113 -0.10 5.84 15.79
N GLU A 114 -1.30 6.35 15.57
CA GLU A 114 -2.25 5.77 14.63
C GLU A 114 -2.17 6.51 13.29
N ILE A 115 -2.11 5.75 12.21
CA ILE A 115 -2.03 6.26 10.85
C ILE A 115 -3.20 5.70 10.06
N ARG A 116 -3.92 6.55 9.33
CA ARG A 116 -4.94 6.12 8.37
C ARG A 116 -4.34 6.22 6.97
N ALA A 117 -4.29 5.08 6.29
CA ALA A 117 -3.80 5.00 4.92
C ALA A 117 -4.76 4.13 4.10
N HIS A 118 -4.99 4.54 2.86
CA HIS A 118 -5.85 3.81 1.94
C HIS A 118 -5.30 3.88 0.52
N ASP A 119 -5.75 2.94 -0.29
CA ASP A 119 -5.36 2.82 -1.69
C ASP A 119 -6.52 2.22 -2.49
N ASP A 120 -6.51 2.40 -3.81
CA ASP A 120 -7.52 1.82 -4.69
C ASP A 120 -7.45 0.28 -4.72
N PHE A 121 -6.27 -0.29 -4.49
CA PHE A 121 -6.05 -1.74 -4.47
C PHE A 121 -5.61 -2.23 -3.09
N HIS A 122 -4.42 -1.85 -2.63
CA HIS A 122 -3.85 -2.34 -1.38
C HIS A 122 -2.63 -1.53 -0.92
N VAL A 123 -2.68 -1.04 0.31
CA VAL A 123 -1.49 -0.54 1.03
C VAL A 123 -0.69 -1.77 1.53
N ALA A 124 0.51 -1.97 0.99
CA ALA A 124 1.38 -3.08 1.31
C ALA A 124 2.04 -2.91 2.68
N TYR A 125 2.54 -1.71 2.99
CA TYR A 125 3.10 -1.37 4.30
C TYR A 125 3.06 0.13 4.54
N VAL A 126 3.18 0.51 5.82
CA VAL A 126 3.31 1.91 6.25
C VAL A 126 4.60 2.05 7.07
N GLN A 127 5.44 3.02 6.71
CA GLN A 127 6.65 3.38 7.44
C GLN A 127 6.44 4.73 8.13
N VAL A 128 6.98 4.86 9.34
CA VAL A 128 6.91 6.08 10.14
C VAL A 128 8.32 6.56 10.46
N ASP A 129 8.54 7.84 10.23
CA ASP A 129 9.72 8.57 10.67
C ASP A 129 9.33 9.57 11.75
N ILE A 130 10.09 9.59 12.84
CA ILE A 130 9.98 10.60 13.88
C ILE A 130 11.23 11.49 13.84
N TRP A 131 11.02 12.77 13.59
CA TRP A 131 12.07 13.79 13.53
C TRP A 131 11.95 14.71 14.75
N SER A 132 13.06 14.96 15.43
CA SER A 132 13.11 15.94 16.52
C SER A 132 12.90 17.36 15.98
N ALA A 133 12.64 18.31 16.88
CA ALA A 133 12.53 19.73 16.55
C ALA A 133 13.77 20.31 15.82
N GLY A 134 14.95 19.73 16.06
CA GLY A 134 16.19 20.11 15.37
C GLY A 134 16.35 19.49 13.97
N GLY A 135 15.36 18.71 13.49
CA GLY A 135 15.42 18.02 12.20
C GLY A 135 16.29 16.75 12.21
N VAL A 136 16.64 16.23 13.40
CA VAL A 136 17.39 14.98 13.54
C VAL A 136 16.40 13.82 13.60
N LEU A 137 16.62 12.78 12.79
CA LEU A 137 15.83 11.54 12.83
C LEU A 137 16.02 10.87 14.19
N VAL A 138 14.95 10.77 14.96
CA VAL A 138 14.90 10.09 16.25
C VAL A 138 14.78 8.58 16.03
N GLU A 139 13.82 8.18 15.21
CA GLU A 139 13.61 6.79 14.84
C GLU A 139 12.84 6.65 13.53
N ARG A 140 12.97 5.45 12.94
CA ARG A 140 12.24 4.99 11.76
C ARG A 140 11.79 3.55 11.98
N GLY A 141 10.57 3.22 11.60
CA GLY A 141 10.11 1.85 11.61
C GLY A 141 8.76 1.64 10.95
N ASP A 142 8.38 0.37 10.83
CA ASP A 142 7.16 -0.03 10.15
C ASP A 142 5.99 -0.09 11.14
N ALA A 143 4.84 0.40 10.70
CA ALA A 143 3.58 0.31 11.43
C ALA A 143 2.91 -1.04 11.16
N VAL A 144 2.11 -1.50 12.11
CA VAL A 144 1.36 -2.75 12.02
C VAL A 144 -0.09 -2.45 11.66
N VAL A 145 -0.60 -3.10 10.61
CA VAL A 145 -2.00 -2.97 10.21
C VAL A 145 -2.93 -3.54 11.29
N GLN A 146 -3.96 -2.79 11.66
CA GLN A 146 -5.01 -3.25 12.54
C GLN A 146 -5.97 -4.20 11.80
N PRO A 147 -6.78 -5.02 12.52
CA PRO A 147 -7.75 -5.91 11.89
C PRO A 147 -8.76 -5.23 10.95
N SER A 148 -8.99 -3.92 11.10
CA SER A 148 -9.85 -3.14 10.21
C SER A 148 -9.28 -2.94 8.81
N GLY A 149 -7.95 -3.10 8.62
CA GLY A 149 -7.27 -2.95 7.34
C GLY A 149 -7.05 -1.50 6.86
N LEU A 150 -7.62 -0.50 7.53
CA LEU A 150 -7.48 0.93 7.17
C LEU A 150 -6.58 1.71 8.14
N VAL A 151 -6.43 1.21 9.37
CA VAL A 151 -5.66 1.86 10.43
C VAL A 151 -4.38 1.06 10.65
N TRP A 152 -3.27 1.78 10.73
CA TRP A 152 -1.94 1.26 11.02
C TRP A 152 -1.49 1.84 12.35
N THR A 153 -0.96 0.99 13.23
CA THR A 153 -0.43 1.41 14.53
C THR A 153 1.07 1.27 14.53
N TYR A 154 1.75 2.36 14.77
CA TYR A 154 3.18 2.38 15.04
C TYR A 154 3.42 2.45 16.55
N THR A 155 4.36 1.67 17.04
CA THR A 155 4.78 1.69 18.46
C THR A 155 6.20 2.23 18.56
N ALA A 156 6.36 3.33 19.27
CA ALA A 156 7.64 4.00 19.45
C ALA A 156 8.62 3.12 20.22
N LYS A 157 9.89 3.16 19.84
CA LYS A 157 10.96 2.35 20.46
C LYS A 157 12.01 3.22 21.12
N ALA A 158 12.26 4.41 20.59
CA ALA A 158 13.17 5.40 21.12
C ALA A 158 12.45 6.39 22.05
N ALA A 159 13.18 6.87 23.06
CA ALA A 159 12.72 7.98 23.88
C ALA A 159 12.97 9.30 23.15
N ASN A 160 11.96 10.17 23.12
CA ASN A 160 12.03 11.55 22.64
C ASN A 160 11.57 12.51 23.74
N PRO A 161 12.49 13.01 24.59
CA PRO A 161 12.12 13.84 25.74
C PRO A 161 11.59 15.22 25.34
N ASN A 162 11.85 15.70 24.12
CA ASN A 162 11.40 17.00 23.65
C ASN A 162 10.37 16.87 22.52
N LEU A 163 9.09 16.91 22.91
CA LEU A 163 7.97 16.73 21.99
C LEU A 163 7.67 17.96 21.14
N ALA A 164 7.82 19.16 21.70
CA ALA A 164 7.46 20.39 21.00
C ALA A 164 8.35 20.56 19.76
N GLY A 165 7.74 20.70 18.59
CA GLY A 165 8.42 20.77 17.30
C GLY A 165 8.79 19.40 16.70
N THR A 166 8.45 18.28 17.35
CA THR A 166 8.63 16.95 16.75
C THR A 166 7.75 16.81 15.52
N LYS A 167 8.34 16.35 14.43
CA LYS A 167 7.62 16.08 13.18
C LYS A 167 7.53 14.57 12.96
N VAL A 168 6.32 14.06 12.86
CA VAL A 168 6.04 12.68 12.51
C VAL A 168 5.66 12.64 11.04
N THR A 169 6.37 11.86 10.24
CA THR A 169 6.06 11.63 8.83
C THR A 169 5.67 10.17 8.63
N ALA A 170 4.52 9.92 8.03
CA ALA A 170 4.12 8.58 7.62
C ALA A 170 4.16 8.46 6.11
N TYR A 171 4.65 7.32 5.66
CA TYR A 171 4.75 6.90 4.27
C TYR A 171 3.86 5.66 4.13
N ALA A 172 2.95 5.66 3.15
CA ALA A 172 2.23 4.47 2.72
C ALA A 172 2.78 4.00 1.37
N MET A 173 2.97 2.69 1.23
CA MET A 173 3.49 2.08 0.01
C MET A 173 2.54 1.00 -0.47
N ASP A 174 2.31 0.95 -1.78
CA ASP A 174 1.49 -0.07 -2.43
C ASP A 174 2.34 -1.22 -3.00
N ILE A 175 1.70 -2.18 -3.66
CA ILE A 175 2.38 -3.33 -4.28
C ILE A 175 3.24 -2.93 -5.50
N PRO A 176 2.79 -2.01 -6.38
CA PRO A 176 3.64 -1.37 -7.39
C PRO A 176 4.82 -0.56 -6.86
N ASN A 177 4.89 -0.31 -5.56
CA ASN A 177 5.89 0.49 -4.88
C ASN A 177 5.79 2.01 -5.17
N ASN A 178 4.57 2.51 -5.41
CA ASN A 178 4.26 3.93 -5.29
C ASN A 178 4.21 4.36 -3.81
N GLU A 179 4.40 5.64 -3.55
CA GLU A 179 4.47 6.22 -2.21
C GLU A 179 3.46 7.36 -2.05
N GLY A 180 2.77 7.36 -0.91
CA GLY A 180 1.96 8.48 -0.41
C GLY A 180 2.46 8.92 0.96
N THR A 181 2.49 10.23 1.21
CA THR A 181 3.18 10.78 2.38
C THR A 181 2.36 11.88 3.04
N LEU A 182 2.31 11.86 4.38
CA LEU A 182 1.74 12.92 5.21
C LEU A 182 2.69 13.20 6.38
N SER A 183 2.75 14.45 6.83
CA SER A 183 3.53 14.83 8.01
C SER A 183 2.74 15.73 8.95
N VAL A 184 2.87 15.49 10.26
CA VAL A 184 2.26 16.28 11.33
C VAL A 184 3.36 16.76 12.29
N THR A 185 3.26 18.00 12.73
CA THR A 185 4.16 18.59 13.74
C THR A 185 3.41 18.72 15.07
N ILE A 186 4.09 18.39 16.17
CA ILE A 186 3.55 18.50 17.53
C ILE A 186 3.87 19.89 18.07
N ASP A 187 2.88 20.79 18.10
CA ASP A 187 3.09 22.18 18.54
C ASP A 187 3.13 22.32 20.08
N LYS A 188 2.53 21.38 20.81
CA LYS A 188 2.51 21.36 22.29
C LYS A 188 2.48 19.93 22.81
N ALA A 189 3.26 19.62 23.84
CA ALA A 189 3.23 18.32 24.50
C ALA A 189 1.78 17.97 24.90
N PRO A 190 1.31 16.73 24.64
CA PRO A 190 -0.01 16.31 25.10
C PRO A 190 -0.06 16.52 26.61
N GLU A 191 -1.00 17.33 27.04
CA GLU A 191 -1.22 17.65 28.45
C GLU A 191 -1.62 16.34 29.13
N THR A 192 -0.67 15.70 29.82
CA THR A 192 -0.97 14.57 30.71
C THR A 192 -2.06 15.01 31.66
N GLU A 193 -3.26 14.42 31.52
CA GLU A 193 -4.29 14.55 32.54
C GLU A 193 -3.67 14.20 33.89
N LYS A 194 -3.61 15.19 34.79
CA LYS A 194 -3.16 14.99 36.16
C LYS A 194 -3.98 13.87 36.79
N PRO A 195 -3.37 12.96 37.56
CA PRO A 195 -4.14 11.98 38.31
C PRO A 195 -5.07 12.74 39.25
N VAL A 196 -6.37 12.52 39.10
CA VAL A 196 -7.38 12.98 40.06
C VAL A 196 -7.00 12.37 41.40
N ALA A 197 -6.57 13.24 42.32
CA ALA A 197 -6.24 12.87 43.68
C ALA A 197 -7.46 12.22 44.33
N SER A 198 -7.28 10.98 44.79
CA SER A 198 -8.23 10.25 45.61
C SER A 198 -8.52 11.04 46.89
N GLU A 199 -9.76 11.52 47.01
CA GLU A 199 -10.27 12.12 48.24
C GLU A 199 -10.49 11.02 49.30
N LYS A 200 -9.94 11.27 50.49
CA LYS A 200 -9.90 10.34 51.62
C LYS A 200 -11.26 10.25 52.34
N SER A 201 -11.52 9.02 52.79
CA SER A 201 -12.09 8.61 54.09
C SER A 201 -13.55 8.90 54.44
N ILE A 202 -14.35 7.83 54.46
CA ILE A 202 -15.41 7.60 55.47
C ILE A 202 -15.26 6.12 55.95
N PRO A 203 -15.25 5.83 57.27
CA PRO A 203 -14.95 4.50 57.83
C PRO A 203 -16.13 3.50 57.75
N PRO A 204 -15.87 2.18 57.96
CA PRO A 204 -16.83 1.13 57.68
C PRO A 204 -17.88 0.96 58.77
N THR A 205 -19.12 0.68 58.37
CA THR A 205 -20.14 0.10 59.27
C THR A 205 -20.29 -1.38 58.93
N SER A 206 -20.04 -2.21 59.93
CA SER A 206 -20.15 -3.66 59.94
C SER A 206 -21.62 -4.10 59.86
N VAL A 207 -21.93 -5.07 59.00
CA VAL A 207 -22.98 -6.08 59.25
C VAL A 207 -22.53 -7.42 58.65
N GLU A 208 -22.67 -8.46 59.45
CA GLU A 208 -22.22 -9.83 59.26
C GLU A 208 -23.07 -10.67 58.30
N THR A 209 -22.40 -11.69 57.75
CA THR A 209 -22.84 -13.07 57.47
C THR A 209 -23.96 -13.39 56.48
N GLY A 210 -23.60 -14.25 55.54
CA GLY A 210 -24.50 -15.07 54.74
C GLY A 210 -23.71 -15.93 53.75
N GLU A 211 -23.16 -17.04 54.23
CA GLU A 211 -22.60 -18.11 53.40
C GLU A 211 -23.62 -18.58 52.35
N SER A 212 -23.16 -18.88 51.13
CA SER A 212 -23.50 -20.16 50.49
C SER A 212 -22.59 -20.44 49.30
N GLN A 213 -22.11 -21.68 49.31
CA GLN A 213 -21.28 -22.34 48.32
C GLN A 213 -22.05 -22.55 47.02
N GLN A 214 -21.38 -22.48 45.86
CA GLN A 214 -21.31 -23.66 45.00
C GLN A 214 -20.20 -23.57 43.94
N ARG A 215 -19.40 -24.64 43.92
CA ARG A 215 -18.47 -25.03 42.85
C ARG A 215 -19.23 -25.25 41.54
N VAL A 216 -18.67 -24.83 40.42
CA VAL A 216 -18.57 -25.66 39.21
C VAL A 216 -17.27 -25.32 38.47
N ALA A 217 -16.45 -26.33 38.23
CA ALA A 217 -15.26 -26.31 37.39
C ALA A 217 -15.63 -26.71 35.95
N PHE A 218 -15.09 -26.02 34.95
CA PHE A 218 -14.86 -26.48 33.58
C PHE A 218 -13.64 -25.69 33.09
N GLY A 219 -12.48 -26.31 32.85
CA GLY A 219 -12.13 -26.97 31.58
C GLY A 219 -11.92 -25.89 30.52
N GLY A 220 -10.73 -25.45 30.15
CA GLY A 220 -9.61 -26.24 29.63
C GLY A 220 -9.43 -25.87 28.16
N GLN A 221 -8.17 -25.69 27.73
CA GLN A 221 -7.70 -25.39 26.36
C GLN A 221 -7.83 -23.92 25.96
N GLY A 222 -6.82 -23.24 25.45
CA GLY A 222 -5.57 -23.68 24.85
C GLY A 222 -5.27 -22.65 23.78
N HIS A 223 -4.24 -21.83 24.03
CA HIS A 223 -3.73 -20.89 23.05
C HIS A 223 -3.31 -21.61 21.78
N GLN A 224 -3.81 -21.17 20.62
CA GLN A 224 -3.03 -21.22 19.40
C GLN A 224 -3.30 -19.98 18.55
N SER A 225 -2.36 -19.06 18.73
CA SER A 225 -1.97 -18.00 17.80
C SER A 225 -1.79 -18.59 16.40
N CYS A 226 -2.55 -18.07 15.44
CA CYS A 226 -2.30 -18.25 14.00
C CYS A 226 -1.71 -16.94 13.47
N MET A 227 -0.38 -16.85 13.44
CA MET A 227 0.32 -15.91 12.57
C MET A 227 0.39 -16.51 11.16
N PRO A 228 0.05 -15.78 10.08
CA PRO A 228 0.48 -16.17 8.75
C PRO A 228 1.92 -15.71 8.52
N ALA A 229 2.72 -16.67 8.07
CA ALA A 229 4.14 -16.57 7.79
C ALA A 229 4.48 -15.56 6.68
N ALA A 230 5.64 -14.94 6.84
CA ALA A 230 6.33 -14.15 5.84
C ALA A 230 6.47 -14.93 4.52
N TYR A 231 6.02 -14.32 3.43
CA TYR A 231 6.20 -14.84 2.07
C TYR A 231 7.63 -14.57 1.61
N SER A 232 8.51 -15.57 1.69
CA SER A 232 9.85 -15.54 1.11
C SER A 232 9.97 -16.56 -0.03
N ARG A 233 10.52 -16.08 -1.16
CA ARG A 233 10.70 -16.69 -2.50
C ARG A 233 11.03 -18.19 -2.56
N LYS A 234 10.58 -18.82 -3.65
CA LYS A 234 11.48 -19.57 -4.57
C LYS A 234 11.11 -19.30 -6.03
N MET A 235 12.05 -18.71 -6.78
CA MET A 235 11.99 -18.64 -8.24
C MET A 235 12.31 -20.02 -8.80
N ALA A 236 11.38 -20.62 -9.53
CA ALA A 236 11.68 -21.70 -10.45
C ALA A 236 11.94 -21.09 -11.83
N ALA A 237 13.15 -21.28 -12.33
CA ALA A 237 13.46 -21.13 -13.73
C ALA A 237 12.77 -22.26 -14.52
N ASP A 238 12.61 -22.03 -15.82
CA ASP A 238 12.21 -22.99 -16.85
C ASP A 238 10.74 -22.92 -17.29
N SER A 239 10.46 -21.95 -18.17
CA SER A 239 9.57 -22.22 -19.30
C SER A 239 9.92 -21.31 -20.47
N ASN A 240 10.43 -21.94 -21.53
CA ASN A 240 10.82 -21.39 -22.81
C ASN A 240 9.60 -20.74 -23.51
N CYS A 241 9.47 -19.42 -23.45
CA CYS A 241 8.49 -18.66 -24.22
C CYS A 241 9.20 -17.92 -25.35
N ALA A 242 8.90 -18.32 -26.59
CA ALA A 242 9.50 -17.86 -27.84
C ALA A 242 9.13 -16.41 -28.24
N TRP A 243 9.10 -15.49 -27.28
CA TRP A 243 8.85 -14.05 -27.47
C TRP A 243 9.85 -13.14 -26.72
N CYS A 244 10.89 -13.71 -26.13
CA CYS A 244 12.00 -12.95 -25.54
C CYS A 244 13.19 -12.92 -26.49
N ASP A 245 13.15 -12.00 -27.46
CA ASP A 245 14.35 -11.56 -28.18
C ASP A 245 14.48 -10.03 -28.06
N ILE A 246 14.47 -9.56 -26.80
CA ILE A 246 14.92 -8.22 -26.43
C ILE A 246 16.09 -8.41 -25.47
N GLY A 247 17.24 -7.93 -25.90
CA GLY A 247 18.57 -8.23 -25.40
C GLY A 247 18.73 -8.15 -23.88
N ARG A 248 19.45 -9.16 -23.39
CA ARG A 248 19.98 -9.34 -22.06
C ARG A 248 21.15 -8.36 -21.86
N GLU A 249 20.88 -7.09 -21.57
CA GLU A 249 21.97 -6.12 -21.26
C GLU A 249 21.53 -4.91 -20.40
N MET A 250 20.55 -5.06 -19.50
CA MET A 250 20.24 -4.05 -18.46
C MET A 250 19.68 -4.69 -17.17
N GLN A 251 20.32 -5.72 -16.65
CA GLN A 251 19.96 -6.29 -15.33
C GLN A 251 21.01 -6.03 -14.23
N ASP A 252 22.17 -5.45 -14.53
CA ASP A 252 23.27 -5.31 -13.54
C ASP A 252 23.54 -3.88 -13.06
N LEU A 253 22.64 -2.92 -13.27
CA LEU A 253 22.84 -1.52 -12.82
C LEU A 253 21.84 -1.01 -11.76
N VAL A 254 21.01 -1.89 -11.20
CA VAL A 254 20.05 -1.51 -10.13
C VAL A 254 20.44 -2.10 -8.77
N PHE A 255 21.56 -2.83 -8.66
CA PHE A 255 21.95 -3.53 -7.42
C PHE A 255 23.44 -3.47 -7.07
N THR A 256 24.14 -2.36 -7.32
CA THR A 256 25.40 -2.03 -6.62
C THR A 256 25.56 -0.52 -6.55
N GLY A 257 25.10 0.09 -5.46
CA GLY A 257 25.12 1.54 -5.31
C GLY A 257 24.95 2.03 -3.88
N ARG A 258 25.50 1.31 -2.89
CA ARG A 258 25.82 1.87 -1.56
C ARG A 258 26.62 0.86 -0.73
N THR A 259 27.92 0.79 -0.98
CA THR A 259 28.94 0.33 -0.03
C THR A 259 30.28 0.59 -0.70
N GLU A 260 30.85 1.77 -0.44
CA GLU A 260 32.29 2.07 -0.39
C GLU A 260 32.49 3.58 -0.53
N LEU A 261 32.57 4.25 0.63
CA LEU A 261 33.30 5.50 0.80
C LEU A 261 33.69 5.58 2.28
N ALA A 262 34.54 4.63 2.68
CA ALA A 262 35.25 4.62 3.95
C ALA A 262 36.49 3.74 3.81
N ALA A 263 37.46 4.18 3.00
CA ALA A 263 38.89 3.92 3.17
C ALA A 263 39.66 4.54 2.00
N LEU A 264 40.49 5.55 2.30
CA LEU A 264 41.87 5.76 1.84
C LEU A 264 42.18 7.27 1.72
N ASN A 265 43.03 7.70 2.66
CA ASN A 265 43.79 8.96 2.79
C ASN A 265 43.02 10.29 2.87
#